data_AF-A0A2T0XUP7-F1
#
_entry.id   AF-A0A2T0XUP7-F1
#
_cell.length_a   1.000
_cell.length_b   1.000
_cell.length_c   1.000
_cell.angle_alpha   90.00
_cell.angle_beta   90.00
_cell.angle_gamma   90.00
#
_symmetry.space_group_name_H-M   'P 1'
#
loop_
_entity.id
_entity.type
_entity.pdbx_description
1 polymer ?
#
loop_
_entity_poly.entity_id
_entity_poly.type
_entity_poly.pdbx_seq_one_letter_code
_entity_poly.pdbx_strand_id
1 'polypeptide(L)'
;MSKRRLVITAVLAGASQSEVARRYDVSQGWVSRLMARYRTEGQAAFEPRSRRPHTYPAATPEPVVQQILALRKDLAEQGHDC
;
A
#
# COMPACT_ATOMS: atom_id res chain seq x y z
N MET A 1 6.80 -15.39 -0.25
CA MET A 1 6.82 -14.60 -1.50
C MET A 1 5.42 -14.06 -1.79
N SER A 2 5.26 -12.78 -2.15
CA SER A 2 3.92 -12.22 -2.42
C SER A 2 3.38 -12.68 -3.78
N LYS A 3 2.06 -12.85 -3.92
CA LYS A 3 1.41 -13.25 -5.19
C LYS A 3 1.78 -12.29 -6.35
N ARG A 4 1.92 -10.98 -6.07
CA ARG A 4 2.36 -9.99 -7.08
C ARG A 4 3.78 -10.26 -7.57
N ARG A 5 4.68 -10.63 -6.67
CA ARG A 5 6.08 -10.94 -7.02
C ARG A 5 6.17 -12.16 -7.93
N LEU A 6 5.41 -13.22 -7.62
CA LEU A 6 5.33 -14.40 -8.48
C LEU A 6 4.81 -14.07 -9.88
N VAL A 7 3.76 -13.24 -9.97
CA VAL A 7 3.16 -12.84 -11.25
C VAL A 7 4.11 -11.98 -12.08
N ILE A 8 4.72 -10.94 -11.49
CA ILE A 8 5.67 -10.06 -12.18
C ILE A 8 6.87 -10.88 -12.66
N THR A 9 7.48 -11.68 -11.78
CA THR A 9 8.65 -12.49 -12.13
C THR A 9 8.32 -13.51 -13.23
N ALA A 10 7.15 -14.16 -13.19
CA ALA A 10 6.75 -15.10 -14.24
C ALA A 10 6.60 -14.43 -15.61
N VAL A 11 6.01 -13.22 -15.67
CA VAL A 11 5.89 -12.48 -16.93
C VAL A 11 7.26 -12.01 -17.42
N LEU A 12 8.15 -11.55 -16.53
CA LEU A 12 9.52 -11.16 -16.90
C LEU A 12 10.37 -12.35 -17.37
N ALA A 13 10.08 -13.56 -16.89
CA ALA A 13 10.70 -14.80 -17.34
C ALA A 13 10.16 -15.31 -18.69
N GLY A 14 9.24 -14.57 -19.33
CA GLY A 14 8.73 -14.87 -20.68
C GLY A 14 7.35 -15.53 -20.74
N ALA A 15 6.71 -15.82 -19.59
CA ALA A 15 5.36 -16.37 -19.60
C ALA A 15 4.33 -15.32 -20.08
N SER A 16 3.34 -15.77 -20.86
CA SER A 16 2.28 -14.87 -21.32
C SER A 16 1.38 -14.43 -20.16
N GLN A 17 0.81 -13.22 -20.21
CA GLN A 17 -0.08 -12.73 -19.15
C GLN A 17 -1.31 -13.64 -18.94
N SER A 18 -1.81 -14.25 -20.01
CA SER A 18 -2.95 -15.17 -20.00
C SER A 18 -2.62 -16.47 -19.26
N GLU A 19 -1.43 -17.03 -19.51
CA GLU A 19 -0.93 -18.22 -18.82
C GLU A 19 -0.70 -17.93 -17.34
N VAL A 20 -0.05 -16.81 -17.01
CA VAL A 20 0.20 -16.38 -15.63
C VAL A 20 -1.11 -16.14 -14.88
N ALA A 21 -2.11 -15.54 -15.53
CA ALA A 21 -3.44 -15.33 -14.97
C ALA A 21 -4.09 -16.66 -14.55
N ARG A 22 -4.07 -17.67 -15.43
CA ARG A 22 -4.59 -19.01 -15.13
C ARG A 22 -3.78 -19.71 -14.04
N ARG A 23 -2.44 -19.65 -14.11
CA ARG A 23 -1.53 -20.31 -13.15
C ARG A 23 -1.72 -19.82 -11.72
N TYR A 24 -1.97 -18.51 -11.53
CA TYR A 24 -2.05 -17.90 -10.20
C TYR A 24 -3.48 -17.55 -9.75
N ASP A 25 -4.48 -18.00 -10.50
CA ASP A 25 -5.90 -17.74 -10.26
C ASP A 25 -6.19 -16.25 -10.07
N VAL A 26 -5.83 -15.46 -11.08
CA VAL A 26 -6.08 -14.00 -11.14
C VAL A 26 -6.59 -13.61 -12.51
N SER A 27 -7.29 -12.49 -12.62
CA SER A 27 -7.75 -12.01 -13.92
C SER A 27 -6.59 -11.48 -14.77
N GLN A 28 -6.63 -11.72 -16.08
CA GLN A 28 -5.63 -11.21 -17.02
C GLN A 28 -5.60 -9.67 -17.04
N GLY A 29 -6.75 -9.00 -16.86
CA GLY A 29 -6.81 -7.55 -16.69
C GLY A 29 -6.04 -7.06 -15.44
N TRP A 30 -6.07 -7.81 -14.34
CA TRP A 30 -5.27 -7.48 -13.16
C TRP A 30 -3.77 -7.67 -13.40
N VAL A 31 -3.36 -8.73 -14.13
CA VAL A 31 -1.96 -8.94 -14.53
C VAL A 31 -1.47 -7.80 -15.43
N SER A 32 -2.28 -7.37 -16.40
CA SER A 32 -1.95 -6.24 -17.29
C SER A 32 -1.74 -4.94 -16.51
N ARG A 33 -2.65 -4.61 -15.58
CA ARG A 33 -2.50 -3.44 -14.68
C ARG A 33 -1.27 -3.54 -13.79
N LEU A 34 -0.95 -4.75 -13.30
CA LEU A 34 0.23 -4.99 -12.48
C LEU A 34 1.52 -4.74 -13.27
N MET A 35 1.60 -5.23 -14.51
CA MET A 35 2.76 -5.02 -15.38
C MET A 35 2.90 -3.57 -15.85
N ALA A 36 1.78 -2.88 -16.13
CA ALA A 36 1.80 -1.44 -16.41
C ALA A 36 2.41 -0.68 -15.24
N ARG A 37 2.01 -1.00 -14.01
CA ARG A 37 2.60 -0.41 -12.79
C ARG A 37 4.08 -0.76 -12.62
N TYR A 38 4.47 -2.00 -12.90
CA TYR A 38 5.88 -2.38 -12.84
C TYR A 38 6.75 -1.56 -13.80
N ARG A 39 6.24 -1.22 -14.99
CA ARG A 39 6.97 -0.35 -15.94
C ARG A 39 7.12 1.09 -15.45
N THR A 40 6.16 1.61 -14.68
CA THR A 40 6.19 2.99 -14.18
C THR A 40 6.96 3.14 -12.86
N GLU A 41 6.85 2.15 -11.97
CA GLU A 41 7.31 2.24 -10.58
C GLU A 41 8.44 1.25 -10.24
N GLY A 42 8.79 0.35 -11.16
CA GLY A 42 9.83 -0.65 -10.97
C GLY A 42 9.56 -1.54 -9.76
N GLN A 43 10.54 -1.63 -8.86
CA GLN A 43 10.50 -2.51 -7.70
C GLN A 43 9.36 -2.15 -6.71
N ALA A 44 8.88 -0.91 -6.68
CA ALA A 44 7.77 -0.53 -5.81
C ALA A 44 6.45 -1.26 -6.17
N ALA A 45 6.31 -1.75 -7.41
CA ALA A 45 5.12 -2.50 -7.82
C ALA A 45 4.97 -3.87 -7.15
N PHE A 46 6.05 -4.41 -6.57
CA PHE A 46 6.03 -5.66 -5.82
C PHE A 46 5.25 -5.54 -4.51
N GLU A 47 5.25 -4.35 -3.92
CA GLU A 47 4.61 -4.12 -2.63
C GLU A 47 3.13 -3.74 -2.78
N PRO A 48 2.26 -4.20 -1.87
CA PRO A 48 0.92 -3.65 -1.73
C PRO A 48 0.99 -2.16 -1.42
N ARG A 49 0.22 -1.36 -2.15
CA ARG A 49 -0.11 -0.01 -1.68
C ARG A 49 -0.97 -0.09 -0.43
N SER A 50 -0.83 0.95 0.39
CA SER A 50 -1.80 1.22 1.44
C SER A 50 -3.21 1.16 0.87
N ARG A 51 -4.07 0.41 1.57
CA ARG A 51 -5.52 0.37 1.29
C ARG A 51 -6.25 1.48 2.04
N ARG A 52 -5.53 2.28 2.83
CA ARG A 52 -6.12 3.37 3.61
C ARG A 52 -6.68 4.41 2.66
N PRO A 53 -7.90 4.92 2.89
CA PRO A 53 -8.41 6.05 2.14
C PRO A 53 -7.47 7.25 2.28
N HIS A 54 -7.32 8.01 1.20
CA HIS A 54 -6.48 9.22 1.19
C HIS A 54 -7.05 10.32 2.09
N THR A 55 -8.37 10.38 2.21
CA THR A 55 -9.09 11.34 3.03
C THR A 55 -10.16 10.64 3.84
N TYR A 56 -10.42 11.13 5.04
CA TYR A 56 -11.50 10.67 5.91
C TYR A 56 -12.30 11.90 6.36
N PRO A 57 -13.56 12.08 5.90
CA PRO A 57 -14.32 13.30 6.18
C PRO A 57 -14.57 13.56 7.67
N ALA A 58 -14.64 12.51 8.49
CA ALA A 58 -14.76 12.61 9.93
C ALA A 58 -13.40 12.63 10.66
N ALA A 59 -12.32 12.95 9.95
CA ALA A 59 -11.02 13.15 10.59
C ALA A 59 -11.07 14.37 11.50
N THR A 60 -10.51 14.23 12.70
CA THR A 60 -10.30 15.36 13.61
C THR A 60 -9.47 16.43 12.89
N PRO A 61 -9.89 17.71 12.92
CA PRO A 61 -9.13 18.78 12.27
C PRO A 61 -7.69 18.85 12.79
N GLU A 62 -6.74 19.08 11.89
CA GLU A 62 -5.31 19.13 12.22
C GLU A 62 -4.98 20.03 13.41
N PRO A 63 -5.56 21.24 13.57
CA PRO A 63 -5.28 22.10 14.73
C PRO A 63 -5.64 21.43 16.06
N VAL A 64 -6.73 20.66 16.09
CA VAL A 64 -7.19 19.95 17.30
C VAL A 64 -6.26 18.77 17.61
N VAL A 65 -5.80 18.05 16.59
CA VAL A 65 -4.80 16.98 16.75
C VAL A 65 -3.52 17.53 17.34
N GLN A 66 -3.01 18.65 16.81
CA GLN A 66 -1.80 19.29 17.31
C GLN A 66 -1.96 19.79 18.75
N GLN A 67 -3.13 20.34 19.10
CA GLN A 67 -3.44 20.73 20.47
C GLN A 67 -3.43 19.54 21.43
N ILE A 68 -4.04 18.41 21.05
CA ILE A 68 -4.03 17.19 21.85
C ILE A 68 -2.60 16.68 22.04
N LEU A 69 -1.78 16.64 20.97
CA LEU A 69 -0.39 16.19 21.05
C LEU A 69 0.45 17.07 21.98
N ALA A 70 0.29 18.39 21.89
CA ALA A 70 0.97 19.33 22.79
C ALA A 70 0.56 19.10 24.25
N LEU A 71 -0.74 19.02 24.53
CA LEU A 71 -1.24 18.78 25.89
C LEU A 71 -0.75 17.44 26.47
N ARG A 72 -0.74 16.37 25.66
CA ARG A 72 -0.23 15.07 26.11
C ARG A 72 1.26 15.13 26.43
N LYS A 73 2.04 15.84 25.61
CA LYS A 73 3.46 16.05 25.88
C LYS A 73 3.65 16.80 27.20
N ASP A 74 2.94 17.91 27.40
CA ASP A 74 3.06 18.72 28.61
C ASP A 74 2.65 17.94 29.86
N LEU A 75 1.56 17.16 29.79
CA LEU A 75 1.11 16.32 30.91
C LEU A 75 2.07 15.19 31.22
N ALA A 76 2.67 14.55 30.20
CA ALA A 76 3.70 13.53 30.40
C ALA A 76 4.95 14.13 31.06
N GLU A 77 5.40 15.31 30.63
CA GLU A 77 6.53 16.02 31.24
C GLU A 77 6.25 16.41 32.71
N GLN A 78 5.00 16.69 33.05
CA GLN A 78 4.57 16.97 34.42
C GLN A 78 4.36 15.71 35.27
N GLY A 79 4.50 14.51 34.68
CA GLY A 79 4.27 13.24 35.37
C GLY A 79 2.78 12.93 35.62
N HIS A 80 1.88 13.57 34.88
CA HIS A 80 0.43 13.37 34.96
C HIS A 80 -0.12 12.36 33.94
N ASP A 81 0.66 11.98 32.93
CA ASP A 81 0.34 10.95 31.93
C ASP A 81 1.37 9.80 32.09
N CYS A 82 1.11 8.89 33.05
CA CYS A 82 1.94 7.72 33.37
C CYS A 82 1.17 6.40 33.24
#